data_AF-A0A7W0KTD8-F1
#
_entry.id   AF-A0A7W0KTD8-F1
#
_cell.length_a   1.000
_cell.length_b   1.000
_cell.length_c   1.000
_cell.angle_alpha   90.00
_cell.angle_beta   90.00
_cell.angle_gamma   90.00
#
_symmetry.space_group_name_H-M   'P 1'
#
loop_
_entity.id
_entity.type
_entity.pdbx_description
1 polymer ?
#
loop_
_entity_poly.entity_id
_entity_poly.type
_entity_poly.pdbx_seq_one_letter_code
_entity_poly.pdbx_strand_id
1 'polypeptide(L)'
;RPVAAELPFGFDGAEPVRFPLADGRSVLIRGRADRVDVADDGTIHVVDYKTGKADYYKGLSLEDPHQGGRRLQLAVYGHAARQRLGTPDAPVESRYWFTSSKGDFKRLGYPVTDHVTVLVGQAMSTIVTGIERGVFPPHPQPHTTSPFPDCSHCDPDNLGTTELLRHWERKLDDPAIAAYVTLVAPATDEEEADR
;
A
#
# COMPACT_ATOMS: atom_id res chain seq x y z
N ARG A 1 22.92 -10.25 4.90
CA ARG A 1 23.19 -9.76 6.28
C ARG A 1 22.26 -8.60 6.64
N PRO A 2 21.77 -8.49 7.88
CA PRO A 2 21.05 -7.29 8.33
C PRO A 2 21.95 -6.06 8.32
N VAL A 3 21.44 -4.94 7.82
CA VAL A 3 22.17 -3.66 7.78
C VAL A 3 21.46 -2.56 8.55
N ALA A 4 20.14 -2.64 8.70
CA ALA A 4 19.38 -1.73 9.54
C ALA A 4 18.13 -2.42 10.11
N ALA A 5 17.79 -2.05 11.33
CA ALA A 5 16.44 -2.17 11.87
C ALA A 5 15.88 -0.76 12.03
N GLU A 6 14.57 -0.59 11.83
CA GLU A 6 13.87 0.70 11.96
C GLU A 6 14.52 1.82 11.11
N LEU A 7 14.86 1.52 9.85
CA LEU A 7 15.58 2.43 8.95
C LEU A 7 14.75 3.72 8.73
N PRO A 8 15.20 4.89 9.23
CA PRO A 8 14.43 6.12 9.11
C PRO A 8 14.62 6.77 7.73
N PHE A 9 13.55 7.40 7.26
CA PHE A 9 13.53 8.33 6.13
C PHE A 9 12.58 9.48 6.47
N GLY A 10 13.02 10.73 6.33
CA GLY A 10 12.25 11.92 6.73
C GLY A 10 12.04 12.07 8.25
N PHE A 11 12.77 11.29 9.05
CA PHE A 11 12.84 11.33 10.50
C PHE A 11 14.30 11.30 10.95
N ASP A 12 14.58 11.73 12.18
CA ASP A 12 15.90 11.69 12.81
C ASP A 12 17.03 12.32 11.96
N GLY A 13 16.69 13.39 11.21
CA GLY A 13 17.64 14.07 10.31
C GLY A 13 17.93 13.31 9.00
N ALA A 14 17.29 12.18 8.74
CA ALA A 14 17.35 11.52 7.44
C ALA A 14 16.46 12.24 6.42
N GLU A 15 16.93 12.34 5.18
CA GLU A 15 16.14 12.87 4.06
C GLU A 15 14.85 12.05 3.87
N PRO A 16 13.70 12.69 3.58
CA PRO A 16 12.48 11.99 3.20
C PRO A 16 12.69 11.23 1.88
N VAL A 17 11.92 10.17 1.68
CA VAL A 17 11.85 9.50 0.38
C VAL A 17 11.12 10.38 -0.60
N ARG A 18 11.75 10.58 -1.77
CA ARG A 18 11.09 11.17 -2.92
C ARG A 18 10.49 10.05 -3.77
N PHE A 19 9.18 9.83 -3.67
CA PHE A 19 8.49 8.83 -4.49
C PHE A 19 7.92 9.48 -5.75
N PRO A 20 8.18 8.94 -6.96
CA PRO A 20 7.69 9.52 -8.21
C PRO A 20 6.17 9.34 -8.39
N LEU A 21 5.52 10.37 -8.90
CA LEU A 21 4.10 10.36 -9.29
C LEU A 21 3.97 10.26 -10.82
N ALA A 22 2.80 9.83 -11.29
CA ALA A 22 2.51 9.62 -12.70
C ALA A 22 2.47 10.91 -13.53
N ASP A 23 2.28 12.06 -12.88
CA ASP A 23 2.26 13.39 -13.51
C ASP A 23 3.64 14.07 -13.55
N GLY A 24 4.71 13.33 -13.25
CA GLY A 24 6.08 13.82 -13.21
C GLY A 24 6.44 14.59 -11.94
N ARG A 25 5.48 14.81 -11.02
CA ARG A 25 5.78 15.30 -9.68
C ARG A 25 6.36 14.18 -8.83
N SER A 26 6.69 14.51 -7.59
CA SER A 26 7.07 13.55 -6.58
C SER A 26 6.43 13.90 -5.25
N VAL A 27 6.03 12.89 -4.49
CA VAL A 27 5.59 13.07 -3.11
C VAL A 27 6.76 12.80 -2.15
N LEU A 28 6.92 13.64 -1.14
CA LEU A 28 7.89 13.43 -0.07
C LEU A 28 7.22 12.62 1.04
N ILE A 29 7.79 11.46 1.36
CA ILE A 29 7.26 10.54 2.37
C ILE A 29 8.28 10.42 3.50
N ARG A 30 7.79 10.42 4.73
CA ARG A 30 8.57 10.11 5.93
C ARG A 30 8.05 8.85 6.61
N GLY A 31 8.93 8.09 7.25
CA GLY A 31 8.60 6.82 7.89
C GLY A 31 9.82 6.07 8.40
N ARG A 32 9.60 4.81 8.77
CA ARG A 32 10.63 3.83 9.12
C ARG A 32 10.31 2.51 8.46
N ALA A 33 11.32 1.85 7.90
CA ALA A 33 11.20 0.47 7.42
C ALA A 33 11.74 -0.47 8.50
N ASP A 34 10.94 -1.46 8.93
CA ASP A 34 11.24 -2.29 10.10
C ASP A 34 12.61 -2.98 10.01
N ARG A 35 12.94 -3.53 8.84
CA ARG A 35 14.23 -4.20 8.63
C ARG A 35 14.71 -4.13 7.19
N VAL A 36 16.00 -3.89 7.04
CA VAL A 36 16.73 -3.93 5.76
C VAL A 36 17.95 -4.83 5.89
N ASP A 37 18.05 -5.78 4.97
CA ASP A 37 19.19 -6.67 4.80
C ASP A 37 19.82 -6.43 3.42
N VAL A 38 21.11 -6.74 3.28
CA VAL A 38 21.83 -6.76 1.99
C VAL A 38 22.43 -8.15 1.81
N ALA A 39 22.11 -8.81 0.70
CA ALA A 39 22.67 -10.10 0.31
C ALA A 39 24.10 -9.94 -0.26
N ASP A 40 24.82 -11.05 -0.43
CA ASP A 40 26.22 -11.03 -0.89
C ASP A 40 26.36 -10.54 -2.34
N ASP A 41 25.30 -10.68 -3.14
CA ASP A 41 25.18 -10.17 -4.51
C ASP A 41 24.78 -8.67 -4.57
N GLY A 42 24.59 -8.02 -3.42
CA GLY A 42 24.15 -6.64 -3.30
C GLY A 42 22.64 -6.42 -3.32
N THR A 43 21.83 -7.48 -3.48
CA THR A 43 20.37 -7.38 -3.42
C THR A 43 19.91 -6.91 -2.05
N ILE A 44 19.05 -5.89 -2.04
CA ILE A 44 18.45 -5.35 -0.83
C ILE A 44 17.18 -6.14 -0.52
N HIS A 45 17.04 -6.63 0.70
CA HIS A 45 15.81 -7.22 1.19
C HIS A 45 15.18 -6.30 2.23
N VAL A 46 13.98 -5.82 1.95
CA VAL A 46 13.17 -5.05 2.89
C VAL A 46 12.12 -5.97 3.49
N VAL A 47 12.02 -5.97 4.81
CA VAL A 47 11.05 -6.78 5.56
C VAL A 47 10.22 -5.87 6.44
N ASP A 48 8.91 -5.97 6.30
CA ASP A 48 7.91 -5.37 7.19
C ASP A 48 7.21 -6.49 7.98
N TYR A 49 7.25 -6.41 9.30
CA TYR A 49 6.72 -7.45 10.16
C TYR A 49 5.23 -7.22 10.43
N LYS A 50 4.43 -8.26 10.20
CA LYS A 50 2.98 -8.23 10.46
C LYS A 50 2.59 -9.30 11.47
N THR A 51 1.68 -8.95 12.38
CA THR A 51 1.13 -9.88 13.38
C THR A 51 -0.28 -10.39 13.02
N GLY A 52 -0.93 -9.77 12.02
CA GLY A 52 -2.27 -10.11 11.57
C GLY A 52 -2.36 -11.34 10.66
N LYS A 53 -3.51 -11.51 10.02
CA LYS A 53 -3.75 -12.58 9.02
C LYS A 53 -3.19 -12.17 7.65
N ALA A 54 -2.59 -13.13 6.94
CA ALA A 54 -2.10 -12.94 5.59
C ALA A 54 -3.23 -12.88 4.54
N ASP A 55 -4.42 -13.40 4.85
CA ASP A 55 -5.54 -13.50 3.90
C ASP A 55 -5.98 -12.13 3.35
N TYR A 56 -5.82 -11.05 4.13
CA TYR A 56 -6.09 -9.67 3.69
C TYR A 56 -5.09 -9.12 2.66
N TYR A 57 -4.11 -9.93 2.27
CA TYR A 57 -3.07 -9.63 1.29
C TYR A 57 -3.10 -10.65 0.14
N LYS A 58 -4.14 -11.49 0.06
CA LYS A 58 -4.35 -12.38 -1.10
C LYS A 58 -4.40 -11.52 -2.37
N GLY A 59 -3.71 -11.96 -3.42
CA GLY A 59 -3.59 -11.24 -4.68
C GLY A 59 -2.44 -10.24 -4.75
N LEU A 60 -1.69 -10.01 -3.66
CA LEU A 60 -0.51 -9.14 -3.71
C LEU A 60 0.55 -9.73 -4.65
N SER A 61 0.84 -9.03 -5.75
CA SER A 61 1.77 -9.50 -6.79
C SER A 61 2.47 -8.32 -7.48
N LEU A 62 3.21 -8.61 -8.55
CA LEU A 62 3.81 -7.58 -9.40
C LEU A 62 2.75 -6.81 -10.20
N GLU A 63 1.65 -7.47 -10.53
CA GLU A 63 0.53 -6.97 -11.32
C GLU A 63 -0.48 -6.18 -10.47
N ASP A 64 -0.63 -6.54 -9.18
CA ASP A 64 -1.40 -5.76 -8.19
C ASP A 64 -0.57 -5.47 -6.92
N PRO A 65 0.44 -4.58 -7.01
CA PRO A 65 1.35 -4.33 -5.89
C PRO A 65 0.76 -3.44 -4.80
N HIS A 66 -0.33 -2.71 -5.10
CA HIS A 66 -0.94 -1.74 -4.18
C HIS A 66 -2.36 -2.07 -3.72
N GLN A 67 -3.05 -3.02 -4.37
CA GLN A 67 -4.39 -3.48 -4.01
C GLN A 67 -5.40 -2.33 -3.84
N GLY A 68 -5.55 -1.51 -4.88
CA GLY A 68 -6.36 -0.29 -4.85
C GLY A 68 -5.89 0.76 -3.83
N GLY A 69 -4.58 1.03 -3.75
CA GLY A 69 -3.99 2.01 -2.85
C GLY A 69 -3.89 1.59 -1.37
N ARG A 70 -4.33 0.38 -1.00
CA ARG A 70 -4.29 -0.12 0.39
C ARG A 70 -2.90 -0.59 0.84
N ARG A 71 -1.98 -0.86 -0.10
CA ARG A 71 -0.65 -1.46 0.15
C ARG A 71 0.46 -0.66 -0.52
N LEU A 72 0.84 0.46 0.08
CA LEU A 72 1.91 1.32 -0.48
C LEU A 72 3.28 1.11 0.19
N GLN A 73 3.30 0.45 1.36
CA GLN A 73 4.46 0.37 2.24
C GLN A 73 5.68 -0.29 1.58
N LEU A 74 5.51 -1.46 0.94
CA LEU A 74 6.64 -2.24 0.41
C LEU A 74 7.41 -1.51 -0.70
N ALA A 75 6.70 -0.83 -1.61
CA ALA A 75 7.33 -0.03 -2.65
C ALA A 75 8.04 1.19 -2.04
N VAL A 76 7.38 1.93 -1.15
CA VAL A 76 7.99 3.09 -0.47
C VAL A 76 9.25 2.70 0.29
N TYR A 77 9.21 1.61 1.06
CA TYR A 77 10.35 1.16 1.83
C TYR A 77 11.49 0.65 0.95
N GLY A 78 11.18 0.05 -0.21
CA GLY A 78 12.20 -0.32 -1.19
C GLY A 78 12.95 0.89 -1.74
N HIS A 79 12.22 1.94 -2.13
CA HIS A 79 12.80 3.23 -2.52
C HIS A 79 13.58 3.88 -1.37
N ALA A 80 13.07 3.81 -0.14
CA ALA A 80 13.77 4.28 1.05
C ALA A 80 15.12 3.56 1.24
N ALA A 81 15.14 2.24 1.09
CA ALA A 81 16.36 1.46 1.29
C ALA A 81 17.43 1.82 0.25
N ARG A 82 17.07 1.92 -1.04
CA ARG A 82 17.98 2.39 -2.11
C ARG A 82 18.57 3.77 -1.79
N GLN A 83 17.71 4.72 -1.43
CA GLN A 83 18.13 6.08 -1.12
C GLN A 83 19.06 6.13 0.11
N ARG A 84 18.72 5.42 1.19
CA ARG A 84 19.49 5.44 2.43
C ARG A 84 20.81 4.69 2.32
N LEU A 85 20.89 3.67 1.48
CA LEU A 85 22.11 2.91 1.22
C LEU A 85 22.99 3.53 0.12
N GLY A 86 22.50 4.56 -0.58
CA GLY A 86 23.23 5.20 -1.68
C GLY A 86 23.39 4.31 -2.91
N THR A 87 22.45 3.39 -3.12
CA THR A 87 22.48 2.37 -4.18
C THR A 87 21.21 2.43 -5.04
N PRO A 88 21.03 3.49 -5.85
CA PRO A 88 19.78 3.76 -6.58
C PRO A 88 19.35 2.61 -7.51
N ASP A 89 20.32 1.87 -8.07
CA ASP A 89 20.07 0.81 -9.06
C ASP A 89 20.12 -0.60 -8.46
N ALA A 90 20.31 -0.74 -7.14
CA ALA A 90 20.39 -2.05 -6.52
C ALA A 90 19.04 -2.81 -6.67
N PRO A 91 19.07 -4.13 -6.97
CA PRO A 91 17.87 -4.96 -6.88
C PRO A 91 17.27 -4.88 -5.47
N VAL A 92 15.94 -4.79 -5.39
CA VAL A 92 15.22 -4.74 -4.12
C VAL A 92 14.09 -5.75 -4.13
N GLU A 93 14.03 -6.55 -3.08
CA GLU A 93 12.94 -7.46 -2.78
C GLU A 93 12.26 -7.02 -1.48
N SER A 94 11.03 -6.51 -1.58
CA SER A 94 10.25 -6.07 -0.42
C SER A 94 9.20 -7.10 -0.05
N ARG A 95 9.07 -7.41 1.25
CA ARG A 95 8.09 -8.38 1.73
C ARG A 95 7.47 -8.03 3.07
N TYR A 96 6.23 -8.42 3.24
CA TYR A 96 5.62 -8.68 4.53
C TYR A 96 6.09 -10.03 5.07
N TRP A 97 6.44 -10.09 6.35
CA TRP A 97 6.62 -11.35 7.08
C TRP A 97 5.63 -11.43 8.23
N PHE A 98 4.70 -12.37 8.13
CA PHE A 98 3.64 -12.58 9.11
C PHE A 98 4.12 -13.40 10.30
N THR A 99 4.79 -12.77 11.27
CA THR A 99 5.44 -13.42 12.41
C THR A 99 4.46 -13.80 13.53
N SER A 100 3.34 -14.44 13.20
CA SER A 100 2.35 -14.94 14.16
C SER A 100 1.72 -16.24 13.68
N SER A 101 1.20 -17.05 14.61
CA SER A 101 0.43 -18.26 14.26
C SER A 101 -0.80 -17.96 13.41
N LYS A 102 -1.45 -16.80 13.64
CA LYS A 102 -2.59 -16.32 12.83
C LYS A 102 -2.22 -16.03 11.38
N GLY A 103 -0.97 -15.69 11.13
CA GLY A 103 -0.44 -15.40 9.80
C GLY A 103 0.38 -16.55 9.19
N ASP A 104 0.46 -17.69 9.89
CA ASP A 104 1.11 -18.92 9.42
C ASP A 104 2.57 -18.73 8.98
N PHE A 105 3.27 -17.75 9.57
CA PHE A 105 4.65 -17.40 9.22
C PHE A 105 4.88 -17.09 7.73
N LYS A 106 3.80 -16.80 6.99
CA LYS A 106 3.83 -16.53 5.55
C LYS A 106 4.69 -15.31 5.24
N ARG A 107 5.27 -15.31 4.04
CA ARG A 107 6.00 -14.17 3.47
C ARG A 107 5.36 -13.83 2.15
N LEU A 108 4.94 -12.58 1.99
CA LEU A 108 4.26 -12.07 0.79
C LEU A 108 4.96 -10.79 0.36
N GLY A 109 5.24 -10.64 -0.93
CA GLY A 109 6.01 -9.50 -1.41
C GLY A 109 6.33 -9.63 -2.89
N TYR A 110 7.18 -8.73 -3.37
CA TYR A 110 7.57 -8.63 -4.77
C TYR A 110 8.90 -7.87 -4.91
N PRO A 111 9.61 -8.04 -6.04
CA PRO A 111 10.69 -7.14 -6.39
C PRO A 111 10.15 -5.73 -6.67
N VAL A 112 10.86 -4.72 -6.20
CA VAL A 112 10.51 -3.31 -6.46
C VAL A 112 11.14 -2.88 -7.79
N THR A 113 10.46 -3.27 -8.87
CA THR A 113 10.81 -2.95 -10.26
C THR A 113 10.29 -1.56 -10.67
N ASP A 114 10.69 -1.10 -11.87
CA ASP A 114 10.12 0.11 -12.47
C ASP A 114 8.63 -0.03 -12.72
N HIS A 115 8.17 -1.23 -13.11
CA HIS A 115 6.74 -1.53 -13.29
C HIS A 115 5.95 -1.32 -12.00
N VAL A 116 6.41 -1.89 -10.88
CA VAL A 116 5.80 -1.68 -9.56
C VAL A 116 5.82 -0.19 -9.19
N THR A 117 6.92 0.50 -9.47
CA THR A 117 7.04 1.94 -9.19
C THR A 117 6.02 2.75 -9.98
N VAL A 118 5.78 2.41 -11.25
CA VAL A 118 4.74 3.05 -12.08
C VAL A 118 3.35 2.80 -11.52
N LEU A 119 2.97 1.55 -11.25
CA LEU A 119 1.64 1.22 -10.73
C LEU A 119 1.36 1.91 -9.38
N VAL A 120 2.33 1.82 -8.46
CA VAL A 120 2.21 2.47 -7.15
C VAL A 120 2.20 4.00 -7.29
N GLY A 121 3.00 4.56 -8.20
CA GLY A 121 3.02 5.99 -8.52
C GLY A 121 1.69 6.50 -9.06
N GLN A 122 0.99 5.72 -9.89
CA GLN A 122 -0.36 6.02 -10.37
C GLN A 122 -1.37 6.05 -9.22
N ALA A 123 -1.37 5.03 -8.35
CA ALA A 123 -2.23 5.01 -7.17
C ALA A 123 -1.97 6.21 -6.24
N MET A 124 -0.69 6.53 -5.97
CA MET A 124 -0.31 7.70 -5.19
C MET A 124 -0.74 9.01 -5.84
N SER A 125 -0.70 9.11 -7.16
CA SER A 125 -1.12 10.32 -7.89
C SER A 125 -2.60 10.59 -7.68
N THR A 126 -3.43 9.55 -7.76
CA THR A 126 -4.87 9.66 -7.46
C THR A 126 -5.10 10.12 -6.03
N ILE A 127 -4.40 9.53 -5.05
CA ILE A 127 -4.54 9.87 -3.63
C ILE A 127 -4.09 11.32 -3.37
N VAL A 128 -2.90 11.70 -3.83
CA VAL A 128 -2.33 13.04 -3.62
C VAL A 128 -3.20 14.10 -4.29
N THR A 129 -3.62 13.88 -5.54
CA THR A 129 -4.51 14.80 -6.26
C THR A 129 -5.85 14.95 -5.56
N GLY A 130 -6.41 13.86 -5.03
CA GLY A 130 -7.62 13.90 -4.21
C GLY A 130 -7.46 14.78 -2.97
N ILE A 131 -6.36 14.59 -2.23
CA ILE A 131 -6.02 15.42 -1.05
C ILE A 131 -5.89 16.89 -1.44
N GLU A 132 -5.16 17.21 -2.50
CA GLU A 132 -4.93 18.58 -2.95
C GLU A 132 -6.22 19.29 -3.38
N ARG A 133 -7.20 18.53 -3.90
CA ARG A 133 -8.51 19.04 -4.31
C ARG A 133 -9.55 19.03 -3.18
N GLY A 134 -9.19 18.59 -1.98
CA GLY A 134 -10.13 18.49 -0.85
C GLY A 134 -11.17 17.38 -1.01
N VAL A 135 -10.86 16.33 -1.77
CA VAL A 135 -11.75 15.21 -2.08
C VAL A 135 -11.48 14.07 -1.09
N PHE A 136 -12.39 13.91 -0.13
CA PHE A 136 -12.33 12.88 0.94
C PHE A 136 -13.58 11.98 0.91
N PRO A 137 -13.74 11.12 -0.11
CA PRO A 137 -14.90 10.25 -0.19
C PRO A 137 -14.87 9.22 0.94
N PRO A 138 -16.02 8.92 1.58
CA PRO A 138 -16.11 7.77 2.47
C PRO A 138 -15.95 6.50 1.63
N HIS A 139 -15.31 5.46 2.17
CA HIS A 139 -15.27 4.13 1.54
C HIS A 139 -15.67 3.06 2.57
N PRO A 140 -16.97 3.03 2.94
CA PRO A 140 -17.47 2.11 3.93
C PRO A 140 -17.51 0.69 3.35
N GLN A 141 -17.26 -0.30 4.19
CA GLN A 141 -17.53 -1.69 3.84
C GLN A 141 -19.04 -1.96 3.99
N PRO A 142 -19.67 -2.69 3.05
CA PRO A 142 -21.05 -3.13 3.22
C PRO A 142 -21.18 -3.97 4.48
N HIS A 143 -22.28 -3.79 5.22
CA HIS A 143 -22.58 -4.64 6.37
C HIS A 143 -22.79 -6.08 5.92
N THR A 144 -22.09 -7.01 6.55
CA THR A 144 -22.47 -8.42 6.54
C THR A 144 -23.68 -8.63 7.45
N THR A 145 -24.31 -9.81 7.39
CA THR A 145 -25.39 -10.19 8.33
C THR A 145 -24.90 -10.45 9.76
N SER A 146 -23.63 -10.17 10.05
CA SER A 146 -23.01 -10.34 11.36
C SER A 146 -23.52 -9.32 12.38
N PRO A 147 -23.76 -9.72 13.65
CA PRO A 147 -24.04 -8.78 14.73
C PRO A 147 -22.80 -8.00 15.21
N PHE A 148 -21.60 -8.32 14.69
CA PHE A 148 -20.36 -7.61 14.97
C PHE A 148 -19.96 -6.73 13.77
N PRO A 149 -19.45 -5.50 13.99
CA PRO A 149 -19.00 -4.63 12.90
C PRO A 149 -17.85 -5.28 12.12
N ASP A 150 -17.98 -5.33 10.79
CA ASP A 150 -17.00 -5.97 9.90
C ASP A 150 -15.61 -5.33 9.98
N CYS A 151 -15.58 -4.04 10.32
CA CYS A 151 -14.37 -3.28 10.55
C CYS A 151 -14.58 -2.25 11.67
N SER A 152 -14.19 -2.58 12.90
CA SER A 152 -14.26 -1.63 14.04
C SER A 152 -13.45 -0.35 13.83
N HIS A 153 -12.39 -0.39 13.02
CA HIS A 153 -11.58 0.78 12.69
C HIS A 153 -12.24 1.68 11.63
N CYS A 154 -13.24 1.16 10.91
CA CYS A 154 -14.00 1.86 9.89
C CYS A 154 -15.27 2.51 10.47
N ASP A 155 -15.61 2.20 11.71
CA ASP A 155 -16.73 2.74 12.50
C ASP A 155 -16.21 3.24 13.86
N PRO A 156 -15.34 4.28 13.87
CA PRO A 156 -14.62 4.68 15.08
C PRO A 156 -15.53 5.30 16.16
N ASP A 157 -16.72 5.80 15.80
CA ASP A 157 -17.71 6.34 16.73
C ASP A 157 -18.76 5.30 17.17
N ASN A 158 -18.73 4.09 16.57
CA ASN A 158 -19.65 3.00 16.84
C ASN A 158 -21.13 3.40 16.65
N LEU A 159 -21.39 4.38 15.77
CA LEU A 159 -22.73 4.80 15.35
C LEU A 159 -23.20 4.03 14.10
N GLY A 160 -22.32 3.25 13.49
CA GLY A 160 -22.60 2.43 12.32
C GLY A 160 -22.37 3.16 11.00
N THR A 161 -22.11 2.39 9.95
CA THR A 161 -21.72 2.92 8.63
C THR A 161 -22.88 3.04 7.63
N THR A 162 -24.13 2.83 8.06
CA THR A 162 -25.29 2.79 7.15
C THR A 162 -25.52 4.11 6.41
N GLU A 163 -25.46 5.25 7.11
CA GLU A 163 -25.56 6.56 6.45
C GLU A 163 -24.34 6.86 5.59
N LEU A 164 -23.15 6.45 6.02
CA LEU A 164 -21.93 6.57 5.22
C LEU A 164 -22.03 5.78 3.90
N LEU A 165 -22.64 4.59 3.92
CA LEU A 165 -22.88 3.78 2.73
C LEU A 165 -23.83 4.48 1.77
N ARG A 166 -24.95 5.04 2.26
CA ARG A 166 -25.86 5.85 1.43
C ARG A 166 -25.17 7.08 0.85
N HIS A 167 -24.28 7.72 1.61
CA HIS A 167 -23.50 8.87 1.15
C HIS A 167 -22.49 8.48 0.07
N TRP A 168 -21.87 7.32 0.21
CA TRP A 168 -20.98 6.75 -0.78
C TRP A 168 -21.74 6.43 -2.08
N GLU A 169 -22.84 5.68 -2.00
CA GLU A 169 -23.66 5.28 -3.16
C GLU A 169 -24.14 6.48 -3.97
N ARG A 170 -24.63 7.54 -3.31
CA ARG A 170 -25.08 8.76 -4.00
C ARG A 170 -23.96 9.54 -4.70
N LYS A 171 -22.70 9.30 -4.34
CA LYS A 171 -21.54 10.02 -4.87
C LYS A 171 -20.80 9.24 -5.95
N LEU A 172 -21.13 7.97 -6.19
CA LEU A 172 -20.41 7.11 -7.15
C LEU A 172 -20.29 7.73 -8.54
N ASP A 173 -21.33 8.44 -8.99
CA ASP A 173 -21.38 9.10 -10.29
C ASP A 173 -20.82 10.53 -10.29
N ASP A 174 -20.34 11.04 -9.14
CA ASP A 174 -19.76 12.38 -9.05
C ASP A 174 -18.38 12.41 -9.75
N PRO A 175 -18.20 13.25 -10.80
CA PRO A 175 -16.92 13.35 -11.50
C PRO A 175 -15.74 13.70 -10.61
N ALA A 176 -15.98 14.35 -9.46
CA ALA A 176 -14.93 14.70 -8.50
C ALA A 176 -14.28 13.47 -7.86
N ILE A 177 -14.99 12.33 -7.75
CA ILE A 177 -14.48 11.10 -7.14
C ILE A 177 -14.17 9.99 -8.14
N ALA A 178 -14.44 10.19 -9.44
CA ALA A 178 -14.30 9.16 -10.46
C ALA A 178 -12.93 8.47 -10.45
N ALA A 179 -11.83 9.24 -10.33
CA ALA A 179 -10.49 8.68 -10.26
C ALA A 179 -10.27 7.78 -9.02
N TYR A 180 -10.87 8.15 -7.89
CA TYR A 180 -10.82 7.33 -6.67
C TYR A 180 -11.65 6.06 -6.83
N VAL A 181 -12.85 6.15 -7.42
CA VAL A 181 -13.71 4.99 -7.72
C VAL A 181 -12.97 3.99 -8.61
N THR A 182 -12.29 4.46 -9.67
CA THR A 182 -11.45 3.60 -10.52
C THR A 182 -10.31 2.96 -9.74
N LEU A 183 -9.65 3.69 -8.84
CA LEU A 183 -8.55 3.16 -8.02
C LEU A 183 -9.00 2.02 -7.10
N VAL A 184 -10.19 2.14 -6.49
CA VAL A 184 -10.67 1.16 -5.49
C VAL A 184 -11.58 0.08 -6.08
N ALA A 185 -11.92 0.18 -7.37
CA ALA A 185 -12.66 -0.85 -8.07
C ALA A 185 -11.87 -2.18 -8.00
N PRO A 186 -12.54 -3.32 -7.75
CA PRO A 186 -11.89 -4.61 -7.85
C PRO A 186 -11.33 -4.79 -9.27
N ALA A 187 -10.16 -5.41 -9.39
CA ALA A 187 -9.69 -5.88 -10.69
C ALA A 187 -10.79 -6.79 -11.25
N THR A 188 -11.30 -6.47 -12.44
CA THR A 188 -12.33 -7.28 -13.09
C THR A 188 -11.77 -8.67 -13.35
N ASP A 189 -12.42 -9.71 -12.80
CA ASP A 189 -12.12 -11.12 -13.02
C ASP A 189 -12.44 -11.55 -14.48
N GLU A 190 -11.98 -10.82 -15.50
CA GLU A 190 -12.23 -11.16 -16.91
C GLU A 190 -11.18 -12.15 -17.48
N GLU A 191 -10.16 -12.55 -16.73
CA GLU A 191 -9.14 -13.51 -17.21
C GLU A 191 -9.23 -14.94 -16.65
N GLU A 192 -10.12 -15.24 -15.70
CA GLU A 192 -10.32 -16.63 -15.21
C GLU A 192 -11.37 -17.42 -16.02
N ALA A 193 -12.01 -16.82 -17.03
CA ALA A 193 -13.01 -17.50 -17.85
C ALA A 193 -12.43 -18.29 -19.04
N ASP A 194 -11.10 -18.27 -19.27
CA ASP A 194 -10.50 -18.89 -20.47
C ASP A 194 -9.20 -19.69 -20.20
N ARG A 195 -9.10 -20.36 -19.04
CA ARG A 195 -8.07 -21.40 -18.79
C ARG A 195 -8.65 -22.71 -18.27
#